data_AF-A0A7U9X6T0-F1
#
_entry.id   AF-A0A7U9X6T0-F1
#
_cell.length_a   1.000
_cell.length_b   1.000
_cell.length_c   1.000
_cell.angle_alpha   90.00
_cell.angle_beta   90.00
_cell.angle_gamma   90.00
#
_symmetry.space_group_name_H-M   'P 1'
#
loop_
_entity.id
_entity.type
_entity.pdbx_description
1 polymer ?
#
loop_
_entity_poly.entity_id
_entity_poly.type
_entity_poly.pdbx_seq_one_letter_code
_entity_poly.pdbx_strand_id
1 'polypeptide(L)'
;MGGIEIAGYEPLVNDVKELIHKKQYHVLKIMNTETINLYWEIGEEIYRQQEINGWGKSIVKVLSKELQKEFPGAKGYSAANL
;
A
#
# COMPACT_ATOMS: atom_id res chain seq x y z
N MET A 1 -41.36 4.69 28.72
CA MET A 1 -40.07 5.24 28.28
C MET A 1 -40.24 5.62 26.82
N GLY A 2 -40.49 6.89 26.52
CA GLY A 2 -40.66 7.36 25.14
C GLY A 2 -39.29 7.38 24.47
N GLY A 3 -39.12 6.57 23.41
CA GLY A 3 -37.94 6.67 22.56
C GLY A 3 -37.91 8.07 21.94
N ILE A 4 -36.76 8.73 22.02
CA ILE A 4 -36.57 10.03 21.35
C ILE A 4 -36.59 9.74 19.86
N GLU A 5 -37.65 10.17 19.19
CA GLU A 5 -37.71 10.19 17.73
C GLU A 5 -36.83 11.34 17.25
N ILE A 6 -35.65 11.00 16.74
CA ILE A 6 -34.76 11.98 16.11
C ILE A 6 -35.27 12.13 14.68
N ALA A 7 -35.83 13.29 14.35
CA ALA A 7 -36.26 13.65 13.01
C ALA A 7 -35.28 14.66 12.38
N GLY A 8 -35.07 14.60 11.07
CA GLY A 8 -34.20 15.54 10.36
C GLY A 8 -32.70 15.28 10.54
N TYR A 9 -32.31 14.05 10.88
CA TYR A 9 -30.91 13.63 11.01
C TYR A 9 -30.28 13.19 9.67
N GLU A 10 -31.08 13.02 8.62
CA GLU A 10 -30.64 12.57 7.31
C GLU A 10 -29.53 13.45 6.72
N PRO A 11 -29.57 14.80 6.86
CA PRO A 11 -28.44 15.65 6.46
C PRO A 11 -27.16 15.31 7.21
N LEU A 12 -27.23 15.11 8.54
CA LEU A 12 -26.07 14.73 9.35
C LEU A 12 -25.50 13.37 8.90
N VAL A 13 -26.35 12.40 8.58
CA VAL A 13 -25.90 11.10 8.06
C VAL A 13 -25.18 11.25 6.72
N ASN A 14 -25.67 12.13 5.85
CA ASN A 14 -25.01 12.41 4.57
C ASN A 14 -23.66 13.09 4.79
N ASP A 15 -23.58 14.10 5.66
CA ASP A 15 -22.34 14.79 6.01
C ASP A 15 -21.28 13.81 6.57
N VAL A 16 -21.71 12.89 7.45
CA VAL A 16 -20.81 11.87 8.01
C VAL A 16 -20.34 10.90 6.94
N LYS A 17 -21.21 10.46 6.02
CA LYS A 17 -20.81 9.60 4.89
C LYS A 17 -19.79 10.29 3.99
N GLU A 18 -20.01 11.56 3.65
CA GLU A 18 -19.08 12.35 2.85
C GLU A 18 -17.72 12.50 3.54
N LEU A 19 -17.72 12.76 4.85
CA LEU A 19 -16.49 12.83 5.64
C LEU A 19 -15.74 11.49 5.61
N ILE A 20 -16.44 10.37 5.80
CA ILE A 20 -15.85 9.02 5.75
C ILE A 20 -15.23 8.78 4.38
N HIS A 21 -15.97 9.02 3.29
CA HIS A 21 -15.47 8.81 1.93
C HIS A 21 -14.28 9.71 1.62
N LYS A 22 -14.30 10.98 2.03
CA LYS A 22 -13.19 11.91 1.86
C LYS A 22 -11.93 11.41 2.56
N LYS A 23 -12.05 10.91 3.80
CA LYS A 23 -10.91 10.38 4.56
C LYS A 23 -10.40 9.07 3.97
N GLN A 24 -11.28 8.15 3.60
CA GLN A 24 -10.90 6.90 2.93
C GLN A 24 -10.16 7.17 1.61
N TYR A 25 -10.69 8.07 0.78
CA TYR A 25 -10.04 8.44 -0.48
C TYR A 25 -8.66 9.07 -0.26
N HIS A 26 -8.50 9.89 0.78
CA HIS A 26 -7.20 10.44 1.14
C HIS A 26 -6.21 9.36 1.56
N VAL A 27 -6.62 8.41 2.40
CA VAL A 27 -5.78 7.28 2.83
C VAL A 27 -5.37 6.43 1.63
N LEU A 28 -6.31 6.09 0.74
CA LEU A 28 -6.02 5.32 -0.47
C LEU A 28 -4.98 6.01 -1.35
N LYS A 29 -5.05 7.34 -1.50
CA LYS A 29 -4.05 8.10 -2.26
C LYS A 29 -2.67 8.02 -1.61
N ILE A 30 -2.57 8.22 -0.30
CA ILE A 30 -1.30 8.13 0.42
C ILE A 30 -0.72 6.72 0.28
N MET A 31 -1.53 5.69 0.53
CA MET A 31 -1.09 4.29 0.42
C MET A 31 -0.57 3.98 -0.98
N ASN A 32 -1.23 4.47 -2.04
CA ASN A 32 -0.77 4.28 -3.41
C ASN A 32 0.56 5.00 -3.66
N THR A 33 0.72 6.23 -3.20
CA THR A 33 1.98 6.98 -3.31
C THR A 33 3.13 6.24 -2.62
N GLU A 34 2.93 5.81 -1.37
CA GLU A 34 3.96 5.08 -0.62
C GLU A 34 4.25 3.71 -1.23
N THR A 35 3.25 3.04 -1.81
CA THR A 35 3.47 1.78 -2.52
C THR A 35 4.37 1.98 -3.73
N ILE A 36 4.16 3.05 -4.51
CA ILE A 36 5.00 3.38 -5.68
C ILE A 36 6.42 3.72 -5.23
N ASN A 37 6.56 4.58 -4.21
CA ASN A 37 7.86 4.96 -3.67
C ASN A 37 8.64 3.75 -3.17
N LEU A 38 7.98 2.85 -2.43
CA LEU A 38 8.59 1.62 -1.94
C LEU A 38 9.20 0.77 -3.06
N TYR A 39 8.48 0.56 -4.17
CA TYR A 39 9.03 -0.24 -5.28
C TYR A 39 10.18 0.47 -6.00
N TRP A 40 10.12 1.80 -6.09
CA TRP A 40 11.22 2.58 -6.64
C TRP A 40 12.48 2.47 -5.77
N GLU A 41 12.34 2.64 -4.45
CA GLU A 41 13.46 2.52 -3.49
C GLU A 41 14.04 1.10 -3.47
N ILE A 42 13.21 0.07 -3.56
CA ILE A 42 13.67 -1.32 -3.70
C ILE A 42 14.50 -1.49 -4.97
N GLY A 43 14.04 -0.98 -6.11
CA GLY A 43 14.78 -1.05 -7.37
C GLY A 43 16.11 -0.30 -7.32
N GLU A 44 16.12 0.89 -6.71
CA GLU A 44 17.34 1.68 -6.48
C GLU A 44 18.36 0.91 -5.62
N GLU A 45 17.91 0.30 -4.53
CA GLU A 45 18.78 -0.48 -3.64
C GLU A 45 19.32 -1.74 -4.33
N ILE A 46 18.48 -2.46 -5.10
CA ILE A 46 18.93 -3.61 -5.90
C ILE A 46 20.02 -3.17 -6.87
N TYR A 47 19.80 -2.09 -7.63
CA TYR A 47 20.76 -1.55 -8.58
C TYR A 47 22.08 -1.18 -7.89
N ARG A 48 22.00 -0.44 -6.78
CA ARG A 48 23.17 -0.03 -5.99
C ARG A 48 23.98 -1.24 -5.52
N GLN A 49 23.32 -2.29 -5.06
CA GLN A 49 23.99 -3.51 -4.59
C GLN A 49 24.60 -4.33 -5.73
N GLN A 50 23.98 -4.31 -6.92
CA GLN A 50 24.57 -4.90 -8.12
C GLN A 50 25.87 -4.21 -8.50
N GLU A 51 25.91 -2.87 -8.45
CA GLU A 51 27.13 -2.10 -8.74
C GLU A 51 28.23 -2.34 -7.71
N ILE A 52 27.90 -2.36 -6.41
CA ILE A 52 28.89 -2.53 -5.33
C ILE A 52 29.48 -3.94 -5.30
N ASN A 53 28.65 -4.97 -5.47
CA ASN A 53 29.06 -6.35 -5.28
C ASN A 53 29.29 -7.11 -6.61
N GLY A 54 29.07 -6.46 -7.76
CA GLY A 54 29.13 -7.09 -9.08
C GLY A 54 28.06 -8.16 -9.30
N TRP A 55 26.93 -8.06 -8.61
CA TRP A 55 25.86 -9.06 -8.73
C TRP A 55 25.12 -8.93 -10.06
N GLY A 56 24.89 -10.07 -10.72
CA GLY A 56 24.03 -10.14 -11.90
C GLY A 56 22.53 -10.11 -11.58
N LYS A 57 21.69 -10.22 -12.61
CA LYS A 57 20.21 -10.24 -12.49
C LYS A 57 19.65 -11.39 -11.65
N SER A 58 20.46 -12.38 -11.27
CA SER A 58 20.05 -13.49 -10.42
C SER A 58 19.65 -13.04 -9.01
N ILE A 59 20.20 -11.92 -8.50
CA ILE A 59 19.87 -11.40 -7.17
C ILE A 59 18.36 -11.12 -7.03
N VAL A 60 17.71 -10.64 -8.10
CA VAL A 60 16.27 -10.34 -8.10
C VAL A 60 15.44 -11.59 -7.81
N LYS A 61 15.85 -12.75 -8.33
CA LYS A 61 15.17 -14.04 -8.05
C LYS A 61 15.34 -14.47 -6.59
N VAL A 62 16.53 -14.23 -6.02
CA VAL A 62 16.81 -14.54 -4.60
C VAL A 62 15.94 -13.66 -3.72
N LEU A 63 15.95 -12.35 -3.95
CA LEU A 63 15.15 -11.39 -3.18
C LEU A 63 13.66 -11.68 -3.28
N SER A 64 13.15 -11.96 -4.49
CA SER A 64 11.74 -12.31 -4.68
C SER A 64 11.33 -13.51 -3.82
N LYS A 65 12.14 -14.56 -3.79
CA LYS A 65 11.84 -15.76 -3.00
C LYS A 65 11.87 -15.47 -1.50
N GLU A 66 12.88 -14.76 -1.02
CA GLU A 66 13.00 -14.45 0.42
C GLU A 66 11.91 -13.48 0.89
N LEU A 67 11.58 -12.46 0.09
CA LEU A 67 10.52 -11.50 0.42
C LEU A 67 9.13 -12.15 0.40
N GLN A 68 8.82 -13.02 -0.55
CA GLN A 68 7.54 -13.74 -0.56
C GLN A 68 7.38 -14.71 0.62
N LYS A 69 8.50 -15.25 1.11
CA LYS A 69 8.52 -16.08 2.32
C LYS A 69 8.25 -15.26 3.58
N GLU A 70 8.85 -14.07 3.67
CA GLU A 70 8.69 -13.18 4.82
C GLU A 70 7.30 -12.51 4.86
N PHE A 71 6.73 -12.20 3.69
CA PHE A 71 5.45 -11.50 3.56
C PHE A 71 4.39 -12.38 2.87
N PRO A 72 3.92 -13.47 3.52
CA PRO A 72 2.95 -14.37 2.92
C PRO A 72 1.61 -13.67 2.66
N GLY A 73 1.06 -13.84 1.47
CA GLY A 73 -0.20 -13.21 1.06
C GLY A 73 -0.06 -11.78 0.49
N ALA A 74 1.14 -11.19 0.53
CA ALA A 74 1.40 -9.99 -0.25
C ALA A 74 1.28 -10.32 -1.75
N LYS A 75 0.48 -9.54 -2.49
CA LYS A 75 0.38 -9.66 -3.96
C LYS A 75 1.60 -9.08 -4.71
N GLY A 76 2.62 -8.69 -3.97
CA GLY A 76 3.84 -8.00 -4.42
C GLY A 76 5.10 -8.87 -4.45
N TYR A 77 6.23 -8.24 -4.74
CA TYR A 77 7.58 -8.84 -4.58
C TYR A 77 7.90 -10.08 -5.44
N SER A 78 7.16 -10.30 -6.53
CA SER A 78 7.60 -11.23 -7.57
C SER A 78 8.83 -10.67 -8.28
N ALA A 79 9.66 -11.51 -8.90
CA ALA A 79 10.82 -11.05 -9.66
C ALA A 79 10.48 -10.15 -10.86
N ALA A 80 9.21 -10.09 -11.27
CA ALA A 80 8.73 -9.16 -12.30
C ALA A 80 8.24 -7.82 -11.71
N ASN A 81 8.01 -7.77 -10.40
CA ASN A 81 7.55 -6.59 -9.67
C ASN A 81 8.68 -5.97 -8.81
N LEU A 82 9.87 -6.58 -8.78
CA LEU A 82 11.11 -6.06 -8.20
C LEU A 82 12.02 -5.62 -9.34
#